data_AF-A0A640UUI4-F1
#
_entry.id   AF-A0A640UUI4-F1
#
_cell.length_a   1.000
_cell.length_b   1.000
_cell.length_c   1.000
_cell.angle_alpha   90.00
_cell.angle_beta   90.00
_cell.angle_gamma   90.00
#
_symmetry.space_group_name_H-M   'P 1'
#
loop_
_entity.id
_entity.type
_entity.pdbx_description
1 polymer ?
#
loop_
_entity_poly.entity_id
_entity_poly.type
_entity_poly.pdbx_seq_one_letter_code
_entity_poly.pdbx_strand_id
1 'polypeptide(L)' 'MTQKLPQVGDEVEYAPGRLAVVTDIRKGVPYLRRWGIREWPVQDPAALTVKRTRAERIAVDDDFR' A
#
# COMPACT_ATOMS: atom_id res chain seq x y z
N MET A 1 -1.28 4.07 -19.95
CA MET A 1 -0.46 3.85 -18.74
C MET A 1 -1.12 2.74 -17.94
N THR A 2 -0.49 1.58 -17.85
CA THR A 2 -1.05 0.44 -17.11
C THR A 2 -0.95 0.78 -15.62
N GLN A 3 -2.08 1.10 -14.97
CA GLN A 3 -2.10 1.25 -13.52
C GLN A 3 -1.67 -0.08 -12.91
N LYS A 4 -0.52 -0.09 -12.25
CA LYS A 4 0.01 -1.29 -11.60
C LYS A 4 -0.89 -1.63 -10.43
N LEU A 5 -1.43 -2.84 -10.42
CA LEU A 5 -2.22 -3.33 -9.30
C LEU A 5 -1.35 -3.33 -8.03
N PRO A 6 -1.88 -2.84 -6.90
CA PRO A 6 -1.15 -2.81 -5.65
C PRO A 6 -0.84 -4.23 -5.14
N GLN A 7 0.38 -4.44 -4.65
CA GLN A 7 0.85 -5.71 -4.11
C GLN A 7 1.19 -5.62 -2.63
N VAL A 8 1.25 -6.75 -1.94
CA VAL A 8 1.63 -6.80 -0.52
C VAL A 8 3.02 -6.22 -0.31
N GLY A 9 3.12 -5.24 0.57
CA GLY A 9 4.32 -4.47 0.89
C GLY A 9 4.41 -3.12 0.16
N ASP A 10 3.61 -2.89 -0.87
CA ASP A 10 3.56 -1.61 -1.56
C ASP A 10 2.94 -0.54 -0.66
N GLU A 11 3.42 0.70 -0.80
CA GLU A 11 2.78 1.88 -0.27
C GLU A 11 1.90 2.51 -1.33
N VAL A 12 0.65 2.75 -0.95
CA VAL A 12 -0.39 3.24 -1.82
C VAL A 12 -1.00 4.51 -1.26
N GLU A 13 -1.39 5.40 -2.15
CA GLU A 13 -2.27 6.52 -1.84
C GLU A 13 -3.73 6.05 -1.98
N TYR A 14 -4.49 6.10 -0.88
CA TYR A 14 -5.91 5.68 -0.84
C TYR A 14 -6.89 6.87 -0.80
N ALA A 15 -6.37 8.07 -0.56
CA ALA A 15 -7.07 9.35 -0.64
C ALA A 15 -6.01 10.45 -0.82
N PRO A 16 -6.36 11.65 -1.32
CA PRO A 16 -5.39 12.70 -1.60
C PRO A 16 -4.47 12.99 -0.40
N GLY A 17 -3.16 12.77 -0.57
CA GLY A 17 -2.14 12.97 0.46
C GLY A 17 -2.13 11.93 1.58
N ARG A 18 -2.93 10.85 1.48
CA ARG A 18 -3.03 9.80 2.50
C ARG A 18 -2.42 8.49 2.01
N LEU A 19 -1.30 8.14 2.62
CA LEU A 19 -0.55 6.92 2.33
C LEU A 19 -0.82 5.82 3.35
N ALA A 20 -0.80 4.58 2.90
CA ALA A 20 -0.82 3.38 3.72
C ALA A 20 -0.10 2.23 3.01
N VAL A 21 0.29 1.21 3.77
CA VAL A 21 0.95 0.03 3.24
C VAL A 21 -0.06 -1.08 3.03
N VAL A 22 0.00 -1.75 1.88
CA VAL A 22 -0.73 -2.99 1.63
C VAL A 22 -0.09 -4.10 2.43
N THR A 23 -0.84 -4.67 3.36
CA THR A 23 -0.37 -5.71 4.27
C THR A 23 -0.83 -7.11 3.87
N ASP A 24 -1.97 -7.20 3.19
CA ASP A 24 -2.57 -8.46 2.75
C ASP A 24 -3.52 -8.19 1.56
N ILE A 25 -3.84 -9.23 0.78
CA ILE A 25 -4.83 -9.18 -0.30
C ILE A 25 -5.71 -10.43 -0.18
N ARG A 26 -6.94 -10.25 0.31
CA ARG A 26 -7.88 -11.37 0.54
C ARG A 26 -8.94 -11.37 -0.54
N LYS A 27 -8.97 -12.42 -1.37
CA LYS A 27 -9.95 -12.56 -2.48
C LYS A 27 -9.98 -11.32 -3.41
N GLY A 28 -8.81 -10.73 -3.66
CA GLY A 28 -8.68 -9.52 -4.49
C GLY A 28 -8.95 -8.19 -3.76
N VAL A 29 -9.27 -8.22 -2.46
CA VAL A 29 -9.46 -7.02 -1.62
C VAL A 29 -8.15 -6.71 -0.87
N PRO A 30 -7.49 -5.58 -1.15
CA PRO A 30 -6.32 -5.15 -0.40
C PRO A 30 -6.68 -4.72 1.01
N TYR A 31 -5.83 -5.08 1.97
CA TYR A 31 -5.90 -4.65 3.36
C TYR A 31 -4.75 -3.68 3.62
N LEU A 32 -5.09 -2.48 4.06
CA LEU A 32 -4.14 -1.41 4.31
C LEU A 32 -3.85 -1.26 5.79
N ARG A 33 -2.63 -0.84 6.11
CA ARG A 33 -2.23 -0.43 7.44
C ARG A 33 -1.52 0.93 7.39
N ARG A 34 -1.84 1.78 8.35
CA ARG A 34 -1.18 3.07 8.61
C ARG A 34 -0.91 3.19 10.10
N TRP A 35 0.16 3.88 10.47
CA TRP A 35 0.46 4.11 11.88
C TRP A 35 -0.71 4.80 12.60
N GLY A 36 -1.07 4.29 13.78
CA GLY A 36 -2.23 4.74 14.55
C GLY A 36 -3.61 4.26 14.04
N ILE A 37 -3.67 3.49 12.94
CA ILE A 37 -4.93 2.97 12.40
C ILE A 37 -4.82 1.44 12.26
N ARG A 38 -5.80 0.71 12.81
CA ARG A 38 -5.88 -0.74 12.67
C ARG A 38 -6.11 -1.10 11.22
N GLU A 39 -5.50 -2.19 10.76
CA GLU A 39 -5.68 -2.75 9.41
C GLU A 39 -7.15 -2.73 8.96
N TRP A 40 -7.39 -2.29 7.71
CA TRP A 40 -8.73 -2.19 7.14
C TRP A 40 -8.78 -2.61 5.66
N PRO A 41 -9.90 -3.21 5.20
CA PRO A 41 -10.10 -3.55 3.79
C PRO A 41 -10.41 -2.32 2.93
N VAL A 42 -10.00 -2.35 1.67
CA VAL A 42 -10.33 -1.32 0.66
C VAL A 42 -11.40 -1.84 -0.28
N GLN A 43 -12.54 -1.13 -0.35
CA GLN A 43 -13.66 -1.55 -1.19
C GLN A 43 -13.38 -1.40 -2.69
N ASP A 44 -12.62 -0.39 -3.09
CA ASP A 44 -12.21 -0.15 -4.47
C ASP A 44 -10.68 -0.24 -4.61
N PRO A 45 -10.14 -1.42 -4.99
CA PRO A 45 -8.71 -1.60 -5.19
C PRO A 45 -8.16 -0.79 -6.37
N ALA A 46 -8.99 -0.46 -7.35
CA ALA A 46 -8.57 0.28 -8.55
C ALA A 46 -8.38 1.78 -8.26
N ALA A 47 -9.00 2.29 -7.20
CA ALA A 47 -8.75 3.64 -6.71
C ALA A 47 -7.37 3.82 -6.05
N LEU A 48 -6.66 2.73 -5.75
CA LEU A 48 -5.35 2.79 -5.11
C LEU A 48 -4.26 3.14 -6.12
N THR A 49 -3.48 4.17 -5.79
CA THR A 49 -2.29 4.53 -6.58
C THR A 49 -1.03 4.09 -5.86
N VAL A 50 -0.27 3.16 -6.44
CA VAL A 50 1.04 2.76 -5.91
C VAL A 50 2.00 3.96 -5.99
N LYS A 51 2.50 4.41 -4.83
CA LYS A 51 3.49 5.50 -4.75
C LYS A 51 4.91 4.95 -4.59
N ARG A 52 5.06 3.88 -3.82
CA ARG A 52 6.32 3.16 -3.64
C ARG A 52 6.06 1.67 -3.63
N THR A 53 6.87 0.92 -4.35
CA THR A 53 6.86 -0.54 -4.30
C THR A 53 7.49 -1.05 -3.00
N ARG A 54 7.23 -2.31 -2.67
CA ARG A 54 7.93 -3.01 -1.58
C ARG A 54 9.45 -2.89 -1.68
N ALA A 55 10.01 -3.04 -2.89
CA ALA A 55 11.46 -2.97 -3.11
C ALA A 55 12.02 -1.57 -2.79
N GLU A 56 11.34 -0.52 -3.26
CA GLU A 56 11.71 0.86 -2.94
C GLU A 56 11.59 1.17 -1.46
N ARG A 57 10.58 0.61 -0.77
CA ARG A 57 10.45 0.75 0.68
C ARG A 57 11.58 0.07 1.44
N ILE A 58 11.95 -1.16 1.08
CA ILE A 58 13.05 -1.88 1.74
C ILE A 58 14.38 -1.15 1.51
N ALA A 59 14.62 -0.62 0.31
CA ALA A 59 15.84 0.13 0.01
C ALA A 59 15.98 1.43 0.83
N VAL A 60 14.86 1.99 1.32
CA VAL A 60 14.85 3.18 2.19
C VAL A 60 14.84 2.79 3.68
N ASP A 61 14.21 1.67 4.06
CA ASP A 61 14.17 1.18 5.45
C ASP A 61 15.48 0.49 5.90
N ASP A 62 16.36 0.08 4.98
CA ASP A 62 17.69 -0.50 5.30
C ASP A 62 18.63 0.51 6.00
N ASP A 63 18.25 1.80 6.05
CA ASP A 63 18.97 2.90 6.71
C ASP A 63 18.59 3.10 8.19
N PHE A 64 17.73 2.24 8.78
CA PHE A 64 17.38 2.30 10.22
C PHE A 64 18.24 1.37 11.11
N ARG A 65 19.52 1.17 10.78
CA ARG A 65 20.43 0.35 11.60
C ARG A 65 21.34 1.17 12.52
#